data_AF-A0A0X8JND4-F1
#
_entry.id   AF-A0A0X8JND4-F1
#
_cell.length_a   1.000
_cell.length_b   1.000
_cell.length_c   1.000
_cell.angle_alpha   90.00
_cell.angle_beta   90.00
_cell.angle_gamma   90.00
#
_symmetry.space_group_name_H-M   'P 1'
#
loop_
_entity.id
_entity.type
_entity.pdbx_description
1 polymer ?
#
loop_
_entity_poly.entity_id
_entity_poly.type
_entity_poly.pdbx_seq_one_letter_code
_entity_poly.pdbx_strand_id
1 'polypeptide(L)'
;MTPNIQALHAVGMAQRVSANNVANVNTEGFLPSRVDFETGPDGEGVRVQRIVREGSHETRQRERRREALRREEREERHLEEEKAVGRRVRERHAEEGLRQAGENRRREEALRAEDERIRRADEAYFAEKTLREEWLAEASATDLAAEMVRMIENEQVFAANAVALHTQMNMQGVLIDTLV
;
A
#
# COMPACT_ATOMS: atom_id res chain seq x y z
N MET A 1 -73.93 6.61 49.12
CA MET A 1 -74.76 6.06 48.02
C MET A 1 -74.77 4.55 48.16
N THR A 2 -75.89 3.88 47.92
CA THR A 2 -75.94 2.41 48.00
C THR A 2 -75.22 1.78 46.81
N PRO A 3 -74.59 0.59 46.98
CA PRO A 3 -73.85 -0.09 45.91
C PRO A 3 -74.71 -0.35 44.66
N ASN A 4 -76.01 -0.59 44.84
CA ASN A 4 -76.96 -0.80 43.74
C ASN A 4 -77.13 0.44 42.85
N ILE A 5 -77.21 1.64 43.44
CA ILE A 5 -77.32 2.90 42.68
C ILE A 5 -76.01 3.18 41.93
N GLN A 6 -74.87 2.88 42.55
CA GLN A 6 -73.56 3.04 41.92
C GLN A 6 -73.40 2.11 40.71
N ALA A 7 -73.78 0.84 40.84
CA ALA A 7 -73.76 -0.12 39.75
C ALA A 7 -74.69 0.30 38.60
N LEU A 8 -75.92 0.73 38.91
CA LEU A 8 -76.87 1.20 37.88
C LEU A 8 -76.35 2.43 37.13
N HIS A 9 -75.75 3.38 37.85
CA HIS A 9 -75.14 4.55 37.24
C HIS A 9 -73.94 4.18 36.36
N ALA A 10 -73.08 3.26 36.81
CA ALA A 10 -71.95 2.77 36.04
C ALA A 10 -72.39 2.07 34.73
N VAL A 11 -73.43 1.23 34.81
CA VAL A 11 -74.03 0.56 33.64
C VAL A 11 -74.66 1.59 32.69
N GLY A 12 -75.36 2.60 33.20
CA GLY A 12 -75.94 3.68 32.38
C GLY A 12 -74.88 4.54 31.67
N MET A 13 -73.72 4.74 32.30
CA MET A 13 -72.57 5.39 31.66
C MET A 13 -71.98 4.53 30.54
N ALA A 14 -71.84 3.22 30.77
CA ALA A 14 -71.37 2.27 29.77
C ALA A 14 -72.29 2.22 28.54
N GLN A 15 -73.61 2.17 28.75
CA GLN A 15 -74.59 2.19 27.67
C GLN A 15 -74.51 3.46 26.83
N ARG A 16 -74.32 4.64 27.44
CA ARG A 16 -74.14 5.90 26.71
C ARG A 16 -72.89 5.89 25.83
N VAL A 17 -71.78 5.38 26.35
CA VAL A 17 -70.52 5.30 25.59
C VAL A 17 -70.66 4.33 24.42
N SER A 18 -71.28 3.16 24.63
CA SER A 18 -71.57 2.21 23.55
C SER A 18 -72.50 2.81 22.49
N ALA A 19 -73.57 3.49 22.89
CA ALA A 19 -74.48 4.15 21.96
C ALA A 19 -73.76 5.24 21.15
N ASN A 20 -72.89 6.03 21.79
CA ASN A 20 -72.08 7.02 21.11
C ASN A 20 -71.11 6.40 20.09
N ASN A 21 -70.48 5.28 20.45
CA ASN A 21 -69.59 4.56 19.54
C ASN A 21 -70.35 4.01 18.32
N VAL A 22 -71.52 3.39 18.51
CA VAL A 22 -72.32 2.84 17.41
C VAL A 22 -72.86 3.95 16.51
N ALA A 23 -73.32 5.06 17.08
CA ALA A 23 -73.83 6.18 16.30
C ALA A 23 -72.76 6.82 15.39
N ASN A 24 -71.50 6.86 15.86
CA ASN A 24 -70.43 7.57 15.18
C ASN A 24 -69.41 6.64 14.48
N VAL A 25 -69.66 5.33 14.43
CA VAL A 25 -68.70 4.34 13.88
C VAL A 25 -68.28 4.63 12.43
N ASN A 26 -69.16 5.23 11.63
CA ASN A 26 -68.90 5.58 10.23
C ASN A 26 -68.47 7.04 10.03
N THR A 27 -68.29 7.81 11.10
CA THR A 27 -67.81 9.20 10.99
C THR A 27 -66.29 9.20 10.82
N GLU A 28 -65.80 9.88 9.80
CA GLU A 28 -64.37 9.97 9.53
C GLU A 28 -63.62 10.56 10.75
N GLY A 29 -62.54 9.88 11.17
CA GLY A 29 -61.72 10.29 12.31
C GLY A 29 -62.34 10.07 13.69
N PHE A 30 -63.52 9.45 13.80
CA PHE A 30 -64.09 9.08 15.09
C PHE A 30 -63.26 7.98 15.78
N LEU A 31 -63.03 8.15 17.08
CA LEU A 31 -62.28 7.20 17.91
C LEU A 31 -63.21 6.59 18.97
N PRO A 32 -63.37 5.26 18.99
CA PRO A 32 -64.23 4.61 19.98
C PRO A 32 -63.68 4.82 21.39
N SER A 33 -64.57 4.92 22.36
CA SER A 33 -64.20 5.04 23.77
C SER A 33 -64.68 3.83 24.56
N ARG A 34 -63.91 3.39 25.56
CA ARG A 34 -64.28 2.31 26.48
C ARG A 34 -64.34 2.84 27.91
N VAL A 35 -65.27 2.31 28.69
CA VAL A 35 -65.37 2.60 30.13
C VAL A 35 -64.61 1.54 30.90
N ASP A 36 -63.70 1.95 31.77
CA ASP A 36 -63.05 1.07 32.74
C ASP A 36 -63.70 1.27 34.12
N PHE A 37 -63.98 0.16 34.79
CA PHE A 37 -64.64 0.13 36.09
C PHE A 37 -63.64 -0.14 37.22
N GLU A 38 -63.94 0.37 38.40
CA GLU A 38 -63.20 0.08 39.62
C GLU A 38 -64.14 -0.22 40.79
N THR A 39 -63.64 -0.97 41.75
CA THR A 39 -64.36 -1.27 42.99
C THR A 39 -64.61 0.02 43.79
N GLY A 40 -65.83 0.15 44.31
CA GLY A 40 -66.23 1.27 45.16
C GLY A 40 -65.45 1.36 46.48
N PRO A 41 -65.59 2.47 47.23
CA PRO A 41 -64.97 2.61 48.55
C PRO A 41 -65.37 1.45 49.48
N ASP A 42 -64.48 1.05 50.37
CA ASP A 42 -64.69 -0.04 51.33
C ASP A 42 -64.90 -1.44 50.71
N GLY A 43 -64.55 -1.60 49.42
CA GLY A 43 -64.67 -2.88 48.71
C GLY A 43 -66.09 -3.18 48.22
N GLU A 44 -67.03 -2.25 48.39
CA GLU A 44 -68.43 -2.42 48.01
C GLU A 44 -68.80 -1.61 46.77
N GLY A 45 -69.54 -2.22 45.85
CA GLY A 45 -70.06 -1.56 44.65
C GLY A 45 -69.02 -1.37 43.53
N VAL A 46 -69.47 -0.73 42.45
CA VAL A 46 -68.66 -0.49 41.25
C VAL A 46 -68.88 0.94 40.80
N ARG A 47 -67.80 1.65 40.48
CA ARG A 47 -67.84 3.00 39.91
C ARG A 47 -67.02 3.08 38.64
N VAL A 48 -67.28 4.10 37.83
CA VAL A 48 -66.49 4.39 36.64
C VAL A 48 -65.18 5.03 37.07
N GLN A 49 -64.06 4.41 36.73
CA GLN A 49 -62.73 4.97 36.99
C GLN A 49 -62.37 6.01 35.92
N ARG A 50 -62.51 5.62 34.65
CA ARG A 50 -62.11 6.44 33.50
C ARG A 50 -62.80 5.99 32.22
N ILE A 51 -62.98 6.93 31.31
CA ILE A 51 -63.32 6.65 29.92
C ILE A 51 -62.04 6.79 29.10
N VAL A 52 -61.57 5.70 28.51
CA VAL A 52 -60.36 5.65 27.68
C VAL A 52 -60.76 5.76 26.22
N ARG A 53 -60.25 6.78 25.52
CA ARG A 53 -60.41 6.90 24.07
C ARG A 53 -59.37 6.03 23.39
N GLU A 54 -59.81 5.07 22.59
CA GLU A 54 -58.93 4.18 21.87
C GLU A 54 -58.46 4.85 20.59
N GLY A 55 -57.18 5.23 20.53
CA GLY A 55 -56.56 5.64 19.27
C GLY A 55 -56.60 4.47 18.30
N SER A 56 -57.07 4.69 17.07
CA SER A 56 -57.34 3.62 16.12
C SER A 56 -56.11 2.74 15.96
N HIS A 57 -56.30 1.43 16.07
CA HIS A 57 -55.24 0.46 15.82
C HIS A 57 -54.61 0.68 14.43
N GLU A 58 -55.40 1.18 13.48
CA GLU A 58 -54.98 1.60 12.15
C GLU A 58 -54.04 2.80 12.12
N THR A 59 -54.24 3.85 12.95
CA THR A 59 -53.30 4.99 12.97
C THR A 59 -51.96 4.57 13.55
N ARG A 60 -51.95 3.78 14.63
CA ARG A 60 -50.71 3.20 15.18
C ARG A 60 -50.05 2.22 14.22
N GLN A 61 -50.81 1.38 13.50
CA GLN A 61 -50.25 0.47 12.50
C GLN A 61 -49.72 1.21 11.26
N ARG A 62 -50.40 2.27 10.80
CA ARG A 62 -49.95 3.13 9.70
C ARG A 62 -48.68 3.89 10.07
N GLU A 63 -48.60 4.43 11.27
CA GLU A 63 -47.38 5.09 11.76
C GLU A 63 -46.22 4.10 11.90
N ARG A 64 -46.44 2.93 12.51
CA ARG A 64 -45.41 1.87 12.59
C ARG A 64 -44.94 1.41 11.22
N ARG A 65 -45.85 1.25 10.24
CA ARG A 65 -45.50 0.89 8.85
C ARG A 65 -44.72 2.00 8.16
N ARG A 66 -45.07 3.27 8.40
CA ARG A 66 -44.36 4.44 7.86
C ARG A 66 -42.97 4.61 8.47
N GLU A 67 -42.82 4.33 9.76
CA GLU A 67 -41.53 4.32 10.45
C GLU A 67 -40.64 3.16 10.00
N ALA A 68 -41.21 1.97 9.78
CA ALA A 68 -40.48 0.82 9.25
C ALA A 68 -39.91 1.11 7.85
N LEU A 69 -40.71 1.66 6.93
CA LEU A 69 -40.25 2.05 5.59
C LEU A 69 -39.13 3.10 5.65
N ARG A 70 -39.25 4.11 6.54
CA ARG A 70 -38.20 5.12 6.72
C ARG A 70 -36.90 4.53 7.28
N ARG A 71 -36.99 3.50 8.11
CA ARG A 71 -35.85 2.79 8.66
C ARG A 71 -35.16 1.96 7.57
N GLU A 72 -35.93 1.20 6.79
CA GLU A 72 -35.41 0.45 5.63
C GLU A 72 -34.71 1.36 4.63
N GLU A 73 -35.31 2.49 4.24
CA GLU A 73 -34.65 3.45 3.34
C GLU A 73 -33.36 4.04 3.91
N ARG A 74 -33.27 4.23 5.24
CA ARG A 74 -32.03 4.72 5.88
C ARG A 74 -30.95 3.64 5.87
N GLU A 75 -31.33 2.39 6.12
CA GLU A 75 -30.43 1.24 6.06
C GLU A 75 -29.93 1.00 4.63
N GLU A 76 -30.80 1.13 3.62
CA GLU A 76 -30.41 1.05 2.21
C GLU A 76 -29.46 2.17 1.80
N ARG A 77 -29.75 3.43 2.17
CA ARG A 77 -28.83 4.56 1.92
C ARG A 77 -27.48 4.35 2.59
N HIS A 78 -27.46 3.87 3.83
CA HIS A 78 -26.20 3.59 4.54
C HIS A 78 -25.40 2.47 3.84
N LEU A 79 -26.07 1.41 3.37
CA LEU A 79 -25.43 0.34 2.64
C LEU A 79 -24.90 0.80 1.27
N GLU A 80 -25.63 1.66 0.56
CA GLU A 80 -25.16 2.27 -0.68
C GLU A 80 -23.95 3.18 -0.47
N GLU A 81 -23.98 4.01 0.58
CA GLU A 81 -22.85 4.85 0.96
C GLU A 81 -21.63 4.01 1.32
N GLU A 82 -21.78 2.95 2.10
CA GLU A 82 -20.70 2.03 2.45
C GLU A 82 -20.10 1.34 1.22
N LYS A 83 -20.95 0.87 0.29
CA LYS A 83 -20.51 0.33 -1.00
C LYS A 83 -19.80 1.37 -1.86
N ALA A 84 -20.26 2.63 -1.84
CA ALA A 84 -19.63 3.74 -2.56
C ALA A 84 -18.27 4.13 -1.95
N VAL A 85 -18.15 4.12 -0.63
CA VAL A 85 -16.87 4.31 0.07
C VAL A 85 -15.92 3.16 -0.27
N GLY A 86 -16.38 1.91 -0.20
CA GLY A 86 -15.57 0.73 -0.55
C GLY A 86 -15.12 0.71 -2.01
N ARG A 87 -15.92 1.23 -2.95
CA ARG A 87 -15.49 1.44 -4.34
C ARG A 87 -14.39 2.51 -4.44
N ARG A 88 -14.58 3.67 -3.83
CA ARG A 88 -13.59 4.77 -3.82
C ARG A 88 -12.26 4.39 -3.17
N VAL A 89 -12.28 3.57 -2.12
CA VAL A 89 -11.05 3.07 -1.46
C VAL A 89 -10.30 2.12 -2.38
N ARG A 90 -11.00 1.18 -3.04
CA ARG A 90 -10.38 0.26 -4.02
C ARG A 90 -9.79 1.00 -5.22
N GLU A 91 -10.49 2.00 -5.75
CA GLU A 91 -9.99 2.85 -6.83
C GLU A 91 -8.73 3.61 -6.41
N ARG A 92 -8.72 4.23 -5.21
CA ARG A 92 -7.53 4.91 -4.70
C ARG A 92 -6.32 3.98 -4.55
N HIS A 93 -6.51 2.79 -3.97
CA HIS A 93 -5.43 1.81 -3.87
C HIS A 93 -4.96 1.31 -5.25
N ALA A 94 -5.85 1.18 -6.23
CA ALA A 94 -5.47 0.82 -7.60
C ALA A 94 -4.64 1.94 -8.25
N GLU A 95 -5.04 3.21 -8.09
CA GLU A 95 -4.28 4.36 -8.59
C GLU A 95 -2.91 4.50 -7.91
N GLU A 96 -2.85 4.32 -6.59
CA GLU A 96 -1.59 4.31 -5.83
C GLU A 96 -0.68 3.17 -6.29
N GLY A 97 -1.24 1.97 -6.52
CA GLY A 97 -0.50 0.85 -7.07
C GLY A 97 0.09 1.12 -8.45
N LEU A 98 -0.67 1.79 -9.34
CA LEU A 98 -0.19 2.20 -10.66
C LEU A 98 0.91 3.26 -10.58
N ARG A 99 0.77 4.24 -9.68
CA ARG A 99 1.80 5.27 -9.43
C ARG A 99 3.09 4.63 -8.93
N GLN A 100 2.99 3.74 -7.94
CA GLN A 100 4.14 3.08 -7.36
C GLN A 100 4.81 2.11 -8.34
N ALA A 101 4.04 1.43 -9.19
CA ALA A 101 4.59 0.63 -10.28
C ALA A 101 5.35 1.49 -11.31
N GLY A 102 4.83 2.68 -11.64
CA GLY A 102 5.52 3.63 -12.50
C GLY A 102 6.82 4.16 -11.89
N GLU A 103 6.81 4.49 -10.59
CA GLU A 103 8.01 4.89 -9.85
C GLU A 103 9.05 3.77 -9.76
N ASN A 104 8.62 2.54 -9.48
CA ASN A 104 9.51 1.37 -9.44
C ASN A 104 10.15 1.13 -10.81
N ARG A 105 9.39 1.20 -11.90
CA ARG A 105 9.95 1.08 -13.25
C ARG A 105 11.01 2.14 -13.54
N ARG A 106 10.75 3.40 -13.18
CA ARG A 106 11.75 4.48 -13.32
C ARG A 106 12.99 4.25 -12.48
N ARG A 107 12.84 3.73 -11.26
CA ARG A 107 13.97 3.36 -10.39
C ARG A 107 14.79 2.21 -11.00
N GLU A 108 14.14 1.19 -11.53
CA GLU A 108 14.80 0.07 -12.21
C GLU A 108 15.54 0.53 -13.47
N GLU A 109 14.92 1.39 -14.28
CA GLU A 109 15.58 2.00 -15.46
C GLU A 109 16.79 2.86 -15.05
N ALA A 110 16.68 3.63 -13.98
CA ALA A 110 17.78 4.43 -13.45
C ALA A 110 18.94 3.55 -12.94
N LEU A 111 18.64 2.47 -12.21
CA LEU A 111 19.65 1.50 -11.75
C LEU A 111 20.35 0.82 -12.93
N ARG A 112 19.61 0.40 -13.97
CA ARG A 112 20.20 -0.17 -15.17
C ARG A 112 21.10 0.82 -15.90
N ALA A 113 20.68 2.08 -15.99
CA ALA A 113 21.50 3.13 -16.59
C ALA A 113 22.76 3.40 -15.77
N GLU A 114 22.69 3.37 -14.44
CA GLU A 114 23.84 3.47 -13.54
C GLU A 114 24.83 2.31 -13.77
N ASP A 115 24.33 1.08 -13.78
CA ASP A 115 25.14 -0.13 -14.04
C ASP A 115 25.81 -0.07 -15.42
N GLU A 116 25.11 0.38 -16.46
CA GLU A 116 25.70 0.58 -17.78
C GLU A 116 26.79 1.65 -17.77
N ARG A 117 26.63 2.73 -16.99
CA ARG A 117 27.65 3.78 -16.85
C ARG A 117 28.88 3.26 -16.14
N ILE A 118 28.70 2.49 -15.06
CA ILE A 118 29.80 1.84 -14.33
C ILE A 118 30.54 0.90 -15.28
N ARG A 119 29.81 0.02 -15.98
CA ARG A 119 30.41 -0.93 -16.93
C ARG A 119 31.20 -0.22 -18.03
N ARG A 120 30.66 0.87 -18.61
CA ARG A 120 31.40 1.66 -19.61
C ARG A 120 32.63 2.35 -19.04
N ALA A 121 32.56 2.85 -17.80
CA ALA A 121 33.70 3.45 -17.13
C ALA A 121 34.79 2.42 -16.86
N ASP A 122 34.42 1.21 -16.40
CA ASP A 122 35.33 0.09 -16.21
C ASP A 122 35.96 -0.33 -17.54
N GLU A 123 35.17 -0.55 -18.59
CA GLU A 123 35.65 -0.87 -19.94
C GLU A 123 36.65 0.18 -20.46
N ALA A 124 36.33 1.47 -20.28
CA ALA A 124 37.23 2.57 -20.67
C ALA A 124 38.53 2.58 -19.85
N TYR A 125 38.44 2.36 -18.54
CA TYR A 125 39.60 2.24 -17.66
C TYR A 125 40.49 1.06 -18.06
N PHE A 126 39.90 -0.10 -18.34
CA PHE A 126 40.65 -1.27 -18.81
C PHE A 126 41.30 -1.01 -20.17
N ALA A 127 40.60 -0.36 -21.11
CA ALA A 127 41.14 -0.01 -22.42
C ALA A 127 42.33 0.97 -22.32
N GLU A 128 42.21 2.01 -21.49
CA GLU A 128 43.30 2.95 -21.22
C GLU A 128 44.50 2.24 -20.59
N LYS A 129 44.25 1.36 -19.62
CA LYS A 129 45.29 0.58 -18.97
C LYS A 129 46.02 -0.32 -19.97
N THR A 130 45.30 -1.05 -20.83
CA THR A 130 45.90 -1.92 -21.84
C THR A 130 46.71 -1.13 -22.86
N LEU A 131 46.20 0.02 -23.32
CA LEU A 131 46.93 0.90 -24.23
C LEU A 131 48.22 1.42 -23.59
N ARG A 132 48.20 1.74 -22.30
CA ARG A 132 49.38 2.18 -21.56
C ARG A 132 50.40 1.06 -21.40
N GLU A 133 49.96 -0.17 -21.13
CA GLU A 133 50.84 -1.35 -21.07
C GLU A 133 51.44 -1.67 -22.44
N GLU A 134 50.65 -1.59 -23.51
CA GLU A 134 51.11 -1.74 -24.89
C GLU A 134 52.12 -0.66 -25.28
N TRP A 135 51.87 0.61 -24.96
CA TRP A 135 52.83 1.70 -25.12
C TRP A 135 54.12 1.48 -24.33
N LEU A 136 54.04 0.91 -23.13
CA LEU A 136 55.22 0.57 -22.34
C LEU A 136 55.98 -0.62 -22.91
N ALA A 137 55.30 -1.56 -23.58
CA ALA A 137 55.91 -2.69 -24.28
C ALA A 137 56.52 -2.29 -25.64
N GLU A 138 55.91 -1.32 -26.33
CA GLU A 138 56.38 -0.78 -27.60
C GLU A 138 57.44 0.33 -27.40
N ALA A 139 57.44 0.99 -26.23
CA ALA A 139 58.59 1.77 -25.78
C ALA A 139 59.82 0.85 -25.68
N SER A 140 60.99 1.37 -26.05
CA SER A 140 62.25 0.59 -26.10
C SER A 140 62.51 -0.10 -24.77
N ALA A 141 62.21 -1.41 -24.69
CA ALA A 141 62.43 -2.26 -23.52
C ALA A 141 63.92 -2.53 -23.23
N THR A 142 64.82 -1.79 -23.90
CA THR A 142 66.25 -1.83 -23.69
C THR A 142 66.60 -1.22 -22.33
N ASP A 143 67.08 -2.05 -21.42
CA ASP A 143 67.73 -1.57 -20.20
C ASP A 143 69.11 -1.00 -20.56
N LEU A 144 69.19 0.33 -20.64
CA LEU A 144 70.42 1.03 -20.99
C LEU A 144 71.55 0.71 -20.01
N ALA A 145 71.26 0.50 -18.73
CA ALA A 145 72.29 0.18 -17.75
C ALA A 145 72.91 -1.19 -18.03
N ALA A 146 72.07 -2.20 -18.33
CA ALA A 146 72.54 -3.51 -18.73
C ALA A 146 73.34 -3.46 -20.05
N GLU A 147 72.91 -2.66 -21.02
CA GLU A 147 73.57 -2.60 -22.31
C GLU A 147 74.90 -1.84 -22.29
N MET A 148 75.01 -0.81 -21.44
CA MET A 148 76.29 -0.15 -21.17
C MET A 148 77.31 -1.12 -20.57
N VAL A 149 76.89 -1.97 -19.62
CA VAL A 149 77.76 -2.99 -19.03
C VAL A 149 78.18 -4.03 -20.06
N ARG A 150 77.24 -4.49 -20.91
CA ARG A 150 77.52 -5.44 -21.99
C ARG A 150 78.51 -4.87 -23.01
N MET A 151 78.43 -3.58 -23.32
CA MET A 151 79.40 -2.91 -24.19
C MET A 151 80.81 -2.90 -23.57
N ILE A 152 80.93 -2.59 -22.28
CA ILE A 152 82.23 -2.61 -21.57
C ILE A 152 82.81 -4.02 -21.59
N GLU A 153 82.00 -5.04 -21.31
CA GLU A 153 82.44 -6.44 -21.34
C GLU A 153 82.94 -6.84 -22.73
N ASN A 154 82.18 -6.52 -23.79
CA ASN A 154 82.56 -6.80 -25.16
C ASN A 154 83.89 -6.11 -25.55
N GLU A 155 84.10 -4.87 -25.12
CA GLU A 155 85.36 -4.15 -25.34
C GLU A 155 86.54 -4.86 -24.68
N GLN A 156 86.39 -5.27 -23.42
CA GLN A 156 87.44 -5.98 -22.68
C GLN A 156 87.76 -7.33 -23.32
N VAL A 157 86.74 -8.08 -23.76
CA VAL A 157 86.92 -9.36 -24.47
C VAL A 157 87.66 -9.15 -25.79
N PHE A 158 87.31 -8.11 -26.55
CA PHE A 158 87.99 -7.80 -27.81
C PHE A 158 89.46 -7.40 -27.57
N ALA A 159 89.72 -6.57 -26.57
CA ALA A 159 91.08 -6.18 -26.18
C ALA A 159 91.93 -7.39 -25.77
N ALA A 160 91.37 -8.29 -24.96
CA ALA A 160 92.06 -9.53 -24.55
C ALA A 160 92.40 -10.42 -25.75
N ASN A 161 91.46 -10.59 -26.69
CA ASN A 161 91.68 -11.37 -27.91
C ASN A 161 92.79 -10.75 -28.78
N ALA A 162 92.83 -9.42 -28.92
CA ALA A 162 93.87 -8.73 -29.66
C ALA A 162 95.27 -8.96 -29.03
N VAL A 163 95.38 -8.89 -27.71
CA VAL A 163 96.65 -9.15 -26.99
C VAL A 163 97.11 -10.60 -27.17
N ALA A 164 96.18 -11.57 -27.14
CA ALA A 164 96.51 -12.97 -27.38
C ALA A 164 97.07 -13.19 -28.79
N LEU A 165 96.44 -12.58 -29.81
CA LEU A 165 96.93 -12.61 -31.20
C LEU A 165 98.30 -11.95 -31.33
N HIS A 166 98.52 -10.79 -30.70
CA HIS A 166 99.84 -10.14 -30.71
C HIS A 166 100.93 -11.03 -30.10
N THR A 167 100.61 -11.72 -29.01
CA THR A 167 101.56 -12.62 -28.35
C THR A 167 101.88 -13.82 -29.25
N GLN A 168 100.88 -14.39 -29.92
CA GLN A 168 101.07 -15.46 -30.90
C GLN A 168 101.94 -15.00 -32.08
N MET A 169 101.68 -13.81 -32.64
CA MET A 169 102.47 -13.24 -33.74
C MET A 169 103.92 -13.01 -33.34
N ASN A 170 104.16 -12.52 -32.11
CA ASN A 170 105.52 -12.33 -31.60
C ASN A 170 106.26 -13.67 -31.44
N MET A 171 105.62 -14.69 -30.89
CA MET A 171 106.22 -16.02 -30.76
C MET A 171 106.53 -16.63 -32.14
N GLN A 172 105.65 -16.42 -33.13
CA GLN A 172 105.91 -16.84 -34.51
C GLN A 172 107.08 -16.07 -35.12
N GLY A 173 107.16 -14.75 -34.90
CA GLY A 173 108.28 -13.93 -35.38
C GLY A 173 109.63 -14.42 -34.84
N VAL A 174 109.72 -14.67 -33.53
CA VAL A 174 110.94 -15.24 -32.92
C VAL A 174 111.32 -16.57 -33.54
N LEU A 175 110.36 -17.46 -33.82
CA LEU A 175 110.65 -18.73 -34.50
C LEU A 175 111.20 -18.51 -35.92
N ILE A 176 110.67 -17.56 -36.68
CA ILE A 176 111.16 -17.22 -38.02
C ILE A 176 112.58 -16.65 -37.96
N ASP A 177 112.86 -15.74 -37.02
CA ASP A 177 114.18 -15.12 -36.85
C ASP A 177 115.28 -16.13 -36.48
N THR A 178 114.93 -17.25 -35.84
CA THR A 178 115.92 -18.31 -35.56
C THR A 178 116.23 -19.24 -36.75
N LEU A 179 115.39 -19.22 -37.79
CA LEU A 179 115.51 -20.12 -38.95
C LEU A 179 116.19 -19.47 -40.17
N VAL A 180 116.44 -18.16 -40.14
CA VAL A 180 117.07 -17.36 -41.21
C VAL A 180 118.45 -16.89 -40.76
#